data_AF-A0A3D4CQ17-F1
#
_entry.id   AF-A0A3D4CQ17-F1
#
_cell.length_a   1.000
_cell.length_b   1.000
_cell.length_c   1.000
_cell.angle_alpha   90.00
_cell.angle_beta   90.00
_cell.angle_gamma   90.00
#
_symmetry.space_group_name_H-M   'P 1'
#
loop_
_entity.id
_entity.type
_entity.pdbx_description
1 polymer ?
#
loop_
_entity_poly.entity_id
_entity_poly.type
_entity_poly.pdbx_seq_one_letter_code
_entity_poly.pdbx_strand_id
1 'polypeptide(L)'
;MTQPELMQNELLKLKKRIFVHEIGPGEANQVVKITRNHSGEIISSRPFDGKLYSRMKYGDPSAIRTAASDVFNLIVSNSFLLSVFSNHEVVFTNEARDVPTASYCIMVSLVNDFLNPYLVKNYLKPTETVRSERRGEISSDDYASLTVKQRQARVGQRGGFFSPENVAKLTGKKVVLFDDLVITGTYENNQTSLLMNSGVSSDDIIPIYWIQISPEAGKNPTFEKELNQSAVKSLADLFDIFTLPGVQPSERIIKYVLPITDESGHIVPEKEGQLADLCERLCSGEGSEEKAKNGSATLLKLFNTSLSSDGFGTMDRFKAGYGLIESILKSHKIIM
;
A
#
# COMPACT_ATOMS: atom_id res chain seq x y z
N MET A 1 32.83 10.22 27.31
CA MET A 1 32.61 10.47 25.88
C MET A 1 32.95 11.91 25.56
N THR A 2 33.78 12.12 24.54
CA THR A 2 34.21 13.43 24.02
C THR A 2 33.18 14.01 23.05
N GLN A 3 33.23 15.31 22.74
CA GLN A 3 32.32 15.97 21.79
C GLN A 3 32.22 15.24 20.42
N PRO A 4 33.29 14.61 19.89
CA PRO A 4 33.20 13.74 18.72
C PRO A 4 32.37 12.44 18.91
N GLU A 5 32.36 11.84 20.11
CA GLU A 5 31.52 10.66 20.42
C GLU A 5 30.05 11.03 20.66
N LEU A 6 29.77 12.28 21.03
CA LEU A 6 28.43 12.86 21.02
C LEU A 6 27.93 13.05 19.57
N MET A 7 28.79 13.51 18.66
CA MET A 7 28.46 13.63 17.23
C MET A 7 28.23 12.27 16.55
N GLN A 8 29.02 11.23 16.87
CA GLN A 8 28.79 9.87 16.36
C GLN A 8 27.53 9.21 16.93
N ASN A 9 27.11 9.54 18.17
CA ASN A 9 25.85 9.09 18.74
C ASN A 9 24.62 9.87 18.23
N GLU A 10 24.78 11.13 17.82
CA GLU A 10 23.76 11.88 17.10
C GLU A 10 23.54 11.34 15.67
N LEU A 11 24.61 10.87 15.02
CA LEU A 11 24.54 10.23 13.70
C LEU A 11 23.96 8.80 13.71
N LEU A 12 23.79 8.16 14.88
CA LEU A 12 23.27 6.79 15.00
C LEU A 12 21.83 6.64 15.49
N LYS A 13 21.16 7.70 15.99
CA LYS A 13 19.88 7.52 16.72
C LYS A 13 18.63 8.16 16.12
N LEU A 14 18.76 9.06 15.14
CA LEU A 14 17.62 9.63 14.42
C LEU A 14 17.93 9.74 12.93
N LYS A 15 17.89 8.61 12.22
CA LYS A 15 17.33 8.63 10.86
C LYS A 15 15.87 9.04 11.02
N LYS A 16 15.59 10.35 11.00
CA LYS A 16 14.24 10.87 11.26
C LYS A 16 13.32 10.35 10.16
N ARG A 17 12.47 9.39 10.50
CA ARG A 17 11.31 9.04 9.68
C ARG A 17 10.59 10.32 9.33
N ILE A 18 10.33 10.52 8.05
CA ILE A 18 9.54 11.66 7.61
C ILE A 18 8.14 11.12 7.38
N PHE A 19 7.14 11.69 8.04
CA PHE A 19 5.76 11.25 7.90
C PHE A 19 4.83 12.45 7.79
N VAL A 20 3.70 12.27 7.10
CA VAL A 20 2.72 13.36 6.95
C VAL A 20 1.86 13.48 8.22
N HIS A 21 1.39 12.33 8.72
CA HIS A 21 0.47 12.27 9.86
C HIS A 21 1.07 11.43 10.98
N GLU A 22 0.89 11.87 12.21
CA GLU A 22 1.08 11.02 13.39
C GLU A 22 -0.27 10.70 14.02
N ILE A 23 -0.46 9.41 14.33
CA ILE A 23 -1.61 8.84 15.01
C ILE A 23 -1.20 8.62 16.48
N GLY A 24 -1.78 9.41 17.38
CA GLY A 24 -1.55 9.31 18.83
C GLY A 24 -2.36 8.21 19.52
N PRO A 25 -2.16 8.01 20.84
CA PRO A 25 -2.92 7.04 21.64
C PRO A 25 -4.42 7.38 21.70
N GLY A 26 -5.26 6.36 21.60
CA GLY A 26 -6.73 6.45 21.65
C GLY A 26 -7.39 5.21 21.02
N GLU A 27 -8.72 5.07 21.16
CA GLU A 27 -9.46 4.11 20.33
C GLU A 27 -9.42 4.53 18.85
N ALA A 28 -9.52 3.60 17.90
CA ALA A 28 -9.43 3.89 16.46
C ALA A 28 -10.35 5.03 15.97
N ASN A 29 -11.46 5.29 16.68
CA ASN A 29 -12.44 6.34 16.38
C ASN A 29 -12.16 7.69 17.06
N GLN A 30 -11.18 7.75 17.97
CA GLN A 30 -10.73 8.96 18.68
C GLN A 30 -9.31 9.37 18.28
N VAL A 31 -8.78 8.72 17.23
CA VAL A 31 -7.44 9.00 16.73
C VAL A 31 -7.37 10.43 16.23
N VAL A 32 -6.34 11.12 16.68
CA VAL A 32 -6.02 12.47 16.26
C VAL A 32 -4.88 12.39 15.25
N LYS A 33 -5.06 13.03 14.10
CA LYS A 33 -3.99 13.43 13.20
C LYS A 33 -3.23 14.59 13.83
N ILE A 34 -1.97 14.36 14.14
CA ILE A 34 -1.03 15.37 14.59
C ILE A 34 -0.18 15.80 13.39
N THR A 35 -0.14 17.10 13.12
CA THR A 35 0.78 17.69 12.13
C THR A 35 1.90 18.40 12.87
N ARG A 36 3.15 18.12 12.49
CA ARG A 36 4.33 18.76 13.05
C ARG A 36 5.03 19.65 12.02
N ASN A 37 5.65 20.73 12.46
CA ASN A 37 6.57 21.51 11.63
C ASN A 37 7.95 20.83 11.54
N HIS A 38 8.89 21.45 10.82
CA HIS A 38 10.25 20.91 10.64
C HIS A 38 11.05 20.79 11.95
N SER A 39 10.70 21.54 13.01
CA SER A 39 11.30 21.45 14.35
C SER A 39 10.65 20.36 15.21
N GLY A 40 9.56 19.74 14.75
CA GLY A 40 8.85 18.68 15.47
C GLY A 40 7.72 19.18 16.38
N GLU A 41 7.41 20.47 16.37
CA GLU A 41 6.35 21.08 17.17
C GLU A 41 4.98 20.78 16.55
N ILE A 42 3.99 20.46 17.39
CA ILE A 42 2.62 20.22 16.95
C ILE A 42 2.01 21.55 16.52
N ILE A 43 1.68 21.67 15.24
CA ILE A 43 1.04 22.86 14.66
C ILE A 43 -0.46 22.67 14.42
N SER A 44 -0.94 21.42 14.36
CA SER A 44 -2.37 21.15 14.37
C SER A 44 -2.69 19.74 14.86
N SER A 45 -3.89 19.60 15.40
CA SER A 45 -4.49 18.39 15.92
C SER A 45 -5.93 18.34 15.40
N ARG A 46 -6.28 17.31 14.63
CA ARG A 46 -7.65 17.12 14.10
C ARG A 46 -8.02 15.65 14.08
N PRO A 47 -9.32 15.28 14.07
CA PRO A 47 -9.72 13.89 13.92
C PRO A 47 -9.07 13.24 12.69
N PHE A 48 -8.51 12.05 12.86
CA PHE A 48 -8.01 11.24 11.76
C PHE A 48 -9.19 10.53 11.08
N ASP A 49 -9.30 10.66 9.76
CA ASP A 49 -10.32 9.94 9.02
C ASP A 49 -9.88 8.50 8.76
N GLY A 50 -10.20 7.63 9.72
CA GLY A 50 -9.96 6.20 9.59
C GLY A 50 -10.61 5.60 8.35
N LYS A 51 -11.78 6.11 7.93
CA LYS A 51 -12.51 5.60 6.76
C LYS A 51 -11.78 5.92 5.46
N LEU A 52 -11.19 7.12 5.35
CA LEU A 52 -10.32 7.48 4.23
C LEU A 52 -9.15 6.51 4.12
N TYR A 53 -8.47 6.23 5.23
CA TYR A 53 -7.37 5.26 5.25
C TYR A 53 -7.81 3.85 4.85
N SER A 54 -8.94 3.37 5.39
CA SER A 54 -9.51 2.07 5.03
C SER A 54 -9.82 2.01 3.53
N ARG A 55 -10.53 3.00 2.97
CA ARG A 55 -10.83 3.08 1.52
C ARG A 55 -9.57 3.09 0.67
N MET A 56 -8.56 3.89 1.03
CA MET A 56 -7.25 3.91 0.36
C MET A 56 -6.64 2.52 0.30
N LYS A 57 -6.67 1.79 1.43
CA LYS A 57 -6.12 0.44 1.54
C LYS A 57 -6.78 -0.57 0.61
N TYR A 58 -7.99 -0.30 0.12
CA TYR A 58 -8.74 -1.15 -0.81
C TYR A 58 -8.76 -0.63 -2.25
N GLY A 59 -8.02 0.43 -2.55
CA GLY A 59 -7.86 0.91 -3.92
C GLY A 59 -8.74 2.09 -4.32
N ASP A 60 -9.39 2.74 -3.36
CA ASP A 60 -10.24 3.90 -3.66
C ASP A 60 -9.42 5.06 -4.26
N PRO A 61 -9.75 5.52 -5.48
CA PRO A 61 -8.93 6.49 -6.20
C PRO A 61 -8.91 7.85 -5.53
N SER A 62 -10.03 8.29 -4.94
CA SER A 62 -10.11 9.56 -4.23
C SER A 62 -9.26 9.55 -2.97
N ALA A 63 -9.26 8.41 -2.25
CA ALA A 63 -8.48 8.25 -1.03
C ALA A 63 -6.98 8.12 -1.32
N ILE A 64 -6.60 7.36 -2.36
CA ILE A 64 -5.21 7.27 -2.85
C ILE A 64 -4.70 8.65 -3.24
N ARG A 65 -5.46 9.40 -4.04
CA ARG A 65 -5.06 10.74 -4.51
C ARG A 65 -4.95 11.74 -3.37
N THR A 66 -5.78 11.60 -2.33
CA THR A 66 -5.67 12.41 -1.11
C THR A 66 -4.36 12.11 -0.37
N ALA A 67 -4.03 10.82 -0.18
CA ALA A 67 -2.78 10.41 0.44
C ALA A 67 -1.55 10.85 -0.36
N ALA A 68 -1.59 10.72 -1.69
CA ALA A 68 -0.54 11.18 -2.59
C ALA A 68 -0.36 12.71 -2.50
N SER A 69 -1.44 13.48 -2.52
CA SER A 69 -1.39 14.94 -2.37
C SER A 69 -0.83 15.38 -1.01
N ASP A 70 -1.18 14.65 0.06
CA ASP A 70 -0.66 14.87 1.41
C ASP A 70 0.87 14.71 1.44
N VAL A 71 1.39 13.63 0.86
CA VAL A 71 2.84 13.36 0.77
C VAL A 71 3.53 14.37 -0.15
N PHE A 72 2.91 14.76 -1.26
CA PHE A 72 3.42 15.80 -2.13
C PHE A 72 3.60 17.13 -1.39
N ASN A 73 2.57 17.56 -0.65
CA ASN A 73 2.62 18.79 0.14
C ASN A 73 3.73 18.74 1.20
N LEU A 74 3.92 17.59 1.86
CA LEU A 74 5.05 17.36 2.75
C LEU A 74 6.39 17.55 2.02
N ILE A 75 6.57 16.95 0.84
CA ILE A 75 7.82 17.07 0.05
C ILE A 75 8.12 18.53 -0.31
N VAL A 76 7.17 19.27 -0.87
CA VAL A 76 7.42 20.63 -1.37
C VAL A 76 7.51 21.68 -0.25
N SER A 77 6.90 21.41 0.91
CA SER A 77 6.96 22.29 2.08
C SER A 77 8.19 22.04 2.97
N ASN A 78 8.84 20.89 2.82
CA ASN A 78 10.00 20.50 3.61
C ASN A 78 11.30 20.90 2.88
N SER A 79 12.03 21.88 3.42
CA SER A 79 13.24 22.42 2.80
C SER A 79 14.36 21.39 2.63
N PHE A 80 14.46 20.39 3.52
CA PHE A 80 15.40 19.28 3.37
C PHE A 80 15.00 18.37 2.21
N LEU A 81 13.73 17.98 2.12
CA LEU A 81 13.27 17.15 0.99
C LEU A 81 13.40 17.90 -0.33
N LEU A 82 12.97 19.17 -0.36
CA LEU A 82 13.09 19.98 -1.56
C LEU A 82 14.54 20.14 -2.02
N SER A 83 15.50 20.30 -1.09
CA SER A 83 16.92 20.34 -1.44
C SER A 83 17.43 18.99 -1.95
N VAL A 84 16.94 17.87 -1.41
CA VAL A 84 17.25 16.53 -1.95
C VAL A 84 16.81 16.41 -3.40
N PHE A 85 15.55 16.73 -3.70
CA PHE A 85 15.00 16.65 -5.07
C PHE A 85 15.62 17.67 -6.04
N SER A 86 16.18 18.77 -5.53
CA SER A 86 16.83 19.79 -6.36
C SER A 86 18.28 19.44 -6.73
N ASN A 87 18.99 18.71 -5.86
CA ASN A 87 20.44 18.49 -5.99
C ASN A 87 20.81 17.06 -6.36
N HIS A 88 19.89 16.10 -6.26
CA HIS A 88 20.18 14.69 -6.45
C HIS A 88 19.17 14.02 -7.38
N GLU A 89 19.60 12.90 -7.97
CA GLU A 89 18.68 12.01 -8.66
C GLU A 89 17.86 11.20 -7.64
N VAL A 90 16.55 11.34 -7.85
CA VAL A 90 15.38 10.79 -7.16
C VAL A 90 14.92 9.38 -7.51
N VAL A 91 15.09 8.33 -6.70
CA VAL A 91 14.35 7.07 -6.93
C VAL A 91 13.43 6.75 -5.76
N PHE A 92 12.14 6.55 -6.06
CA PHE A 92 11.19 6.00 -5.11
C PHE A 92 11.20 4.48 -5.17
N THR A 93 11.14 3.86 -3.99
CA THR A 93 10.98 2.42 -3.88
C THR A 93 9.93 2.04 -2.85
N ASN A 94 9.23 0.95 -3.14
CA ASN A 94 8.29 0.28 -2.26
C ASN A 94 8.39 -1.24 -2.49
N GLU A 95 7.97 -2.03 -1.51
CA GLU A 95 7.84 -3.47 -1.69
C GLU A 95 6.48 -3.81 -2.29
N ALA A 96 6.48 -4.35 -3.51
CA ALA A 96 5.28 -4.80 -4.20
C ALA A 96 5.59 -6.06 -5.01
N ARG A 97 4.59 -6.94 -5.18
CA ARG A 97 4.73 -8.14 -6.03
C ARG A 97 3.91 -7.96 -7.31
N ASP A 98 3.33 -9.05 -7.82
CA ASP A 98 2.50 -9.12 -9.02
C ASP A 98 1.20 -8.34 -8.87
N VAL A 99 0.80 -8.04 -7.63
CA VAL A 99 -0.37 -7.22 -7.32
C VAL A 99 0.08 -6.04 -6.47
N PRO A 100 -0.42 -4.83 -6.77
CA PRO A 100 0.02 -3.62 -6.10
C PRO A 100 -0.42 -3.61 -4.63
N THR A 101 0.49 -3.14 -3.78
CA THR A 101 0.15 -2.75 -2.41
C THR A 101 -0.53 -1.39 -2.43
N ALA A 102 -1.27 -1.06 -1.38
CA ALA A 102 -1.87 0.27 -1.25
C ALA A 102 -0.80 1.39 -1.22
N SER A 103 0.35 1.12 -0.59
CA SER A 103 1.49 2.05 -0.59
C SER A 103 2.13 2.20 -1.97
N TYR A 104 2.18 1.13 -2.78
CA TYR A 104 2.57 1.25 -4.18
C TYR A 104 1.59 2.13 -4.98
N CYS A 105 0.28 1.96 -4.82
CA CYS A 105 -0.72 2.81 -5.49
C CYS A 105 -0.55 4.30 -5.11
N ILE A 106 -0.32 4.60 -3.83
CA ILE A 106 -0.03 5.98 -3.39
C ILE A 106 1.27 6.49 -4.01
N MET A 107 2.34 5.70 -4.00
CA MET A 107 3.64 6.09 -4.57
C MET A 107 3.53 6.42 -6.06
N VAL A 108 2.83 5.60 -6.83
CA VAL A 108 2.62 5.82 -8.27
C VAL A 108 1.80 7.08 -8.51
N SER A 109 0.68 7.28 -7.79
CA SER A 109 -0.12 8.51 -7.90
C SER A 109 0.67 9.75 -7.47
N LEU A 110 1.46 9.67 -6.39
CA LEU A 110 2.35 10.74 -5.94
C LEU A 110 3.33 11.15 -7.04
N VAL A 111 4.04 10.17 -7.62
CA VAL A 111 5.09 10.45 -8.61
C VAL A 111 4.49 10.97 -9.91
N ASN A 112 3.45 10.33 -10.44
CA ASN A 112 2.90 10.65 -11.75
C ASN A 112 1.96 11.87 -11.75
N ASP A 113 1.09 11.99 -10.75
CA ASP A 113 0.02 13.00 -10.77
C ASP A 113 0.45 14.34 -10.15
N PHE A 114 1.47 14.31 -9.28
CA PHE A 114 1.87 15.49 -8.50
C PHE A 114 3.36 15.84 -8.65
N LEU A 115 4.25 14.91 -8.28
CA LEU A 115 5.66 15.23 -8.09
C LEU A 115 6.39 15.47 -9.41
N ASN A 116 6.34 14.54 -10.37
CA ASN A 116 7.03 14.73 -11.65
C ASN A 116 6.50 15.93 -12.44
N PRO A 117 5.18 16.20 -12.52
CA PRO A 117 4.65 17.45 -13.09
C PRO A 117 5.23 18.70 -12.41
N TYR A 118 5.34 18.71 -11.09
CA TYR A 118 5.95 19.81 -10.34
C TYR A 118 7.45 19.96 -10.66
N LEU A 119 8.21 18.87 -10.64
CA LEU A 119 9.66 18.89 -10.89
C LEU A 119 9.95 19.41 -12.31
N VAL A 120 9.25 18.89 -13.32
CA VAL A 120 9.40 19.33 -14.72
C VAL A 120 9.05 20.81 -14.88
N LYS A 121 7.94 21.27 -14.27
CA LYS A 121 7.54 22.69 -14.31
C LYS A 121 8.59 23.61 -13.69
N ASN A 122 9.38 23.12 -12.74
CA ASN A 122 10.44 23.88 -12.07
C ASN A 122 11.85 23.57 -12.63
N TYR A 123 11.95 22.95 -13.81
CA TYR A 123 13.22 22.59 -14.45
C TYR A 123 14.12 21.66 -13.61
N LEU A 124 13.51 20.85 -12.75
CA LEU A 124 14.17 19.82 -11.97
C LEU A 124 14.06 18.45 -12.66
N LYS A 125 14.96 17.53 -12.31
CA LYS A 125 14.95 16.17 -12.86
C LYS A 125 13.73 15.40 -12.33
N PRO A 126 12.94 14.74 -13.21
CA PRO A 126 11.87 13.86 -12.77
C PRO A 126 12.43 12.66 -12.01
N THR A 127 11.59 12.07 -11.16
CA THR A 127 11.93 10.89 -10.36
C THR A 127 11.50 9.61 -11.05
N GLU A 128 12.22 8.53 -10.76
CA GLU A 128 11.87 7.18 -11.20
C GLU A 128 11.28 6.38 -10.04
N THR A 129 10.51 5.34 -10.36
CA THR A 129 10.04 4.37 -9.37
C THR A 129 10.63 3.00 -9.66
N VAL A 130 11.08 2.31 -8.62
CA VAL A 130 11.44 0.89 -8.66
C VAL A 130 10.68 0.13 -7.58
N ARG A 131 10.58 -1.19 -7.72
CA ARG A 131 9.98 -2.05 -6.70
C ARG A 131 10.96 -3.11 -6.24
N SER A 132 10.94 -3.42 -4.94
CA SER A 132 11.50 -4.68 -4.44
C SER A 132 10.44 -5.78 -4.52
N GLU A 133 10.86 -6.98 -4.88
CA GLU A 133 10.00 -8.16 -4.99
C GLU A 133 10.06 -9.00 -3.71
N ARG A 134 8.90 -9.41 -3.18
CA ARG A 134 8.78 -10.30 -2.00
C ARG A 134 9.11 -11.74 -2.35
N ARG A 135 9.95 -12.44 -1.57
CA ARG A 135 10.06 -13.91 -1.60
C ARG A 135 8.95 -14.57 -0.75
N GLY A 136 8.58 -15.81 -1.08
CA GLY A 136 7.62 -16.65 -0.34
C GLY A 136 6.17 -16.46 -0.77
N GLU A 137 5.21 -17.17 -0.16
CA GLU A 137 3.78 -17.08 -0.53
C GLU A 137 3.03 -15.94 0.23
N ILE A 138 2.04 -15.32 -0.42
CA ILE A 138 1.03 -14.52 0.27
C ILE A 138 0.16 -15.52 1.03
N SER A 139 0.16 -15.46 2.36
CA SER A 139 -0.75 -16.29 3.15
C SER A 139 -2.04 -15.54 3.43
N SER A 140 -3.13 -16.28 3.55
CA SER A 140 -4.47 -15.81 3.91
C SER A 140 -4.56 -15.28 5.36
N ASP A 141 -3.52 -15.47 6.17
CA ASP A 141 -3.50 -15.07 7.58
C ASP A 141 -3.49 -13.55 7.75
N ASP A 142 -4.26 -13.05 8.73
CA ASP A 142 -4.35 -11.62 9.01
C ASP A 142 -3.06 -11.10 9.66
N TYR A 143 -2.07 -10.72 8.84
CA TYR A 143 -0.78 -10.17 9.29
C TYR A 143 -0.91 -9.03 10.31
N ALA A 144 -1.98 -8.23 10.21
CA ALA A 144 -2.28 -7.15 11.15
C ALA A 144 -2.59 -7.65 12.57
N SER A 145 -3.04 -8.90 12.74
CA SER A 145 -3.34 -9.51 14.05
C SER A 145 -2.12 -10.10 14.77
N LEU A 146 -0.96 -10.16 14.11
CA LEU A 146 0.24 -10.78 14.65
C LEU A 146 0.92 -9.88 15.69
N THR A 147 1.45 -10.49 16.75
CA THR A 147 2.33 -9.80 17.72
C THR A 147 3.63 -9.33 17.06
N VAL A 148 4.33 -8.36 17.66
CA VAL A 148 5.62 -7.84 17.15
C VAL A 148 6.64 -8.96 16.87
N LYS A 149 6.74 -9.94 17.78
CA LYS A 149 7.65 -11.10 17.64
C LYS A 149 7.25 -12.02 16.47
N GLN A 150 5.95 -12.23 16.27
CA GLN A 150 5.42 -12.99 15.14
C GLN A 150 5.61 -12.25 13.81
N ARG A 151 5.43 -10.91 13.80
CA ARG A 151 5.72 -10.06 12.64
C ARG A 151 7.20 -10.14 12.24
N GLN A 152 8.11 -10.04 13.22
CA GLN A 152 9.56 -10.19 12.98
C GLN A 152 9.93 -11.55 12.37
N ALA A 153 9.40 -12.65 12.93
CA ALA A 153 9.65 -13.99 12.41
C ALA A 153 9.10 -14.18 10.97
N ARG A 154 7.89 -13.68 10.69
CA ARG A 154 7.27 -13.75 9.35
C ARG A 154 8.02 -12.90 8.31
N VAL A 155 8.48 -11.71 8.67
CA VAL A 155 9.23 -10.85 7.72
C VAL A 155 10.61 -11.45 7.43
N GLY A 156 11.30 -12.02 8.43
CA GLY A 156 12.58 -12.71 8.23
C GLY A 156 12.48 -13.93 7.28
N GLN A 157 11.32 -14.58 7.23
CA GLN A 157 11.04 -15.72 6.32
C GLN A 157 10.58 -15.28 4.91
N ARG A 158 10.22 -14.00 4.71
CA ARG A 158 9.64 -13.44 3.48
C ARG A 158 10.58 -12.44 2.78
N GLY A 159 11.90 -12.64 2.87
CA GLY A 159 12.90 -11.66 2.42
C GLY A 159 12.65 -11.10 1.01
N GLY A 160 12.95 -9.83 0.77
CA GLY A 160 12.78 -9.19 -0.54
C GLY A 160 14.03 -9.29 -1.42
N PHE A 161 13.92 -8.94 -2.70
CA PHE A 161 15.06 -8.70 -3.58
C PHE A 161 14.77 -7.61 -4.62
N PHE A 162 15.82 -6.98 -5.17
CA PHE A 162 15.71 -6.15 -6.36
C PHE A 162 16.22 -6.93 -7.57
N SER A 163 15.55 -6.79 -8.72
CA SER A 163 16.09 -7.32 -9.98
C SER A 163 17.41 -6.61 -10.32
N PRO A 164 18.33 -7.24 -11.08
CA PRO A 164 19.56 -6.58 -11.51
C PRO A 164 19.34 -5.23 -12.21
N GLU A 165 18.26 -5.13 -13.00
CA GLU A 165 17.85 -3.88 -13.64
C GLU A 165 17.46 -2.81 -12.61
N ASN A 166 16.69 -3.18 -11.58
CA ASN A 166 16.31 -2.24 -10.52
C ASN A 166 17.52 -1.83 -9.66
N VAL A 167 18.48 -2.72 -9.40
CA VAL A 167 19.74 -2.40 -8.70
C VAL A 167 20.54 -1.35 -9.48
N ALA A 168 20.64 -1.50 -10.80
CA ALA A 168 21.32 -0.52 -11.65
C ALA A 168 20.67 0.87 -11.55
N LYS A 169 19.34 0.94 -11.45
CA LYS A 169 18.60 2.21 -11.29
C LYS A 169 18.82 2.88 -9.93
N LEU A 170 19.17 2.13 -8.88
CA LEU A 170 19.39 2.64 -7.52
C LEU A 170 20.80 3.22 -7.31
N THR A 171 21.78 2.76 -8.09
CA THR A 171 23.19 3.05 -7.85
C THR A 171 23.50 4.55 -7.99
N GLY A 172 24.10 5.15 -6.95
CA GLY A 172 24.51 6.56 -6.95
C GLY A 172 23.37 7.58 -6.79
N LYS A 173 22.15 7.13 -6.49
CA LYS A 173 20.96 7.98 -6.35
C LYS A 173 20.49 8.06 -4.89
N LYS A 174 19.75 9.11 -4.56
CA LYS A 174 18.97 9.15 -3.31
C LYS A 174 17.75 8.25 -3.48
N VAL A 175 17.48 7.43 -2.47
CA VAL A 175 16.41 6.44 -2.49
C VAL A 175 15.37 6.80 -1.45
N VAL A 176 14.18 7.16 -1.90
CA VAL A 176 13.02 7.33 -1.04
C VAL A 176 12.37 5.98 -0.82
N LEU A 177 12.51 5.45 0.41
CA LEU A 177 11.77 4.26 0.84
C LEU A 177 10.37 4.72 1.28
N PHE A 178 9.36 4.41 0.48
CA PHE A 178 7.98 4.82 0.76
C PHE A 178 7.15 3.67 1.32
N ASP A 179 6.37 3.95 2.36
CA ASP A 179 5.26 3.09 2.77
C ASP A 179 4.07 3.93 3.27
N ASP A 180 2.89 3.33 3.36
CA ASP A 180 1.71 4.07 3.81
C ASP A 180 1.65 4.20 5.33
N LEU A 181 2.23 3.25 6.05
CA LEU A 181 2.17 3.18 7.50
C LEU A 181 3.48 2.69 8.11
N VAL A 182 3.92 3.33 9.20
CA VAL A 182 4.97 2.80 10.07
C VAL A 182 4.49 2.69 11.50
N ILE A 183 4.84 1.56 12.14
CA ILE A 183 4.57 1.29 13.56
C ILE A 183 5.90 1.09 14.29
N THR A 184 6.44 -0.13 14.25
CA THR A 184 7.67 -0.52 14.95
C THR A 184 8.95 -0.28 14.13
N GLY A 185 8.84 -0.03 12.83
CA GLY A 185 9.98 0.04 11.90
C GLY A 185 10.53 -1.32 11.47
N THR A 186 9.88 -2.44 11.80
CA THR A 186 10.36 -3.76 11.38
C THR A 186 10.47 -3.85 9.85
N TYR A 187 9.46 -3.37 9.12
CA TYR A 187 9.48 -3.33 7.66
C TYR A 187 10.59 -2.41 7.13
N GLU A 188 10.68 -1.19 7.68
CA GLU A 188 11.72 -0.20 7.37
C GLU A 188 13.13 -0.79 7.48
N ASN A 189 13.43 -1.46 8.60
CA ASN A 189 14.75 -2.05 8.84
C ASN A 189 15.07 -3.12 7.79
N ASN A 190 14.10 -3.98 7.45
CA ASN A 190 14.33 -5.03 6.46
C ASN A 190 14.53 -4.47 5.05
N GLN A 191 13.75 -3.48 4.64
CA GLN A 191 13.94 -2.82 3.33
C GLN A 191 15.23 -1.99 3.29
N THR A 192 15.60 -1.35 4.40
CA THR A 192 16.88 -0.64 4.53
C THR A 192 18.05 -1.61 4.38
N SER A 193 18.01 -2.75 5.06
CA SER A 193 19.03 -3.80 4.90
C SER A 193 19.08 -4.32 3.47
N LEU A 194 17.93 -4.50 2.81
CA LEU A 194 17.87 -4.92 1.41
C LEU A 194 18.52 -3.90 0.47
N LEU A 195 18.22 -2.61 0.64
CA LEU A 195 18.82 -1.52 -0.13
C LEU A 195 20.34 -1.46 0.08
N MET A 196 20.78 -1.57 1.33
CA MET A 196 22.21 -1.60 1.66
C MET A 196 22.93 -2.80 1.05
N ASN A 197 22.32 -3.97 1.08
CA ASN A 197 22.83 -5.17 0.42
C ASN A 197 22.85 -5.06 -1.11
N SER A 198 22.07 -4.12 -1.66
CA SER A 198 22.04 -3.79 -3.10
C SER A 198 23.00 -2.66 -3.47
N GLY A 199 23.84 -2.21 -2.54
CA GLY A 199 24.88 -1.19 -2.78
C GLY A 199 24.44 0.25 -2.51
N VAL A 200 23.25 0.48 -1.94
CA VAL A 200 22.79 1.83 -1.55
C VAL A 200 23.37 2.22 -0.19
N SER A 201 23.97 3.40 -0.08
CA SER A 201 24.49 3.88 1.20
C SER A 201 23.35 4.12 2.20
N SER A 202 23.62 3.87 3.48
CA SER A 202 22.67 4.16 4.56
C SER A 202 22.21 5.61 4.62
N ASP A 203 23.03 6.54 4.11
CA ASP A 203 22.82 7.98 4.11
C ASP A 203 22.08 8.47 2.85
N ASP A 204 21.91 7.58 1.88
CA ASP A 204 21.14 7.82 0.66
C ASP A 204 19.69 7.34 0.79
N ILE A 205 19.37 6.61 1.85
CA ILE A 205 18.03 6.08 2.12
C ILE A 205 17.22 7.08 2.95
N ILE A 206 16.08 7.51 2.40
CA ILE A 206 15.18 8.49 3.02
C ILE A 206 13.81 7.84 3.23
N PRO A 207 13.49 7.38 4.46
CA PRO A 207 12.20 6.80 4.75
C PRO A 207 11.11 7.88 4.80
N ILE A 208 10.08 7.74 3.95
CA ILE A 208 8.90 8.60 3.92
C ILE A 208 7.65 7.76 4.12
N TYR A 209 6.77 8.21 5.01
CA TYR A 209 5.51 7.55 5.32
C TYR A 209 4.33 8.48 5.14
N TRP A 210 3.17 7.94 4.76
CA TRP A 210 1.95 8.72 4.90
C TRP A 210 1.58 8.89 6.39
N ILE A 211 1.64 7.81 7.16
CA ILE A 211 1.23 7.79 8.57
C ILE A 211 2.29 7.11 9.45
N GLN A 212 2.56 7.70 10.61
CA GLN A 212 3.25 7.07 11.74
C GLN A 212 2.26 6.81 12.88
N ILE A 213 2.17 5.57 13.36
CA ILE A 213 1.44 5.23 14.59
C ILE A 213 2.39 5.42 15.76
N SER A 214 1.97 6.17 16.79
CA SER A 214 2.79 6.38 17.99
C SER A 214 3.12 5.03 18.65
N PRO A 215 4.27 4.91 19.33
CA PRO A 215 4.62 3.68 20.04
C PRO A 215 3.53 3.20 21.02
N GLU A 216 2.80 4.12 21.64
CA GLU A 216 1.69 3.84 22.54
C GLU A 216 0.49 3.24 21.81
N ALA A 217 0.04 3.84 20.71
CA ALA A 217 -1.05 3.31 19.89
C ALA A 217 -0.68 1.96 19.27
N GLY A 218 0.59 1.79 18.87
CA GLY A 218 1.11 0.55 18.30
C GLY A 218 1.18 -0.64 19.26
N LYS A 219 0.97 -0.44 20.57
CA LYS A 219 0.88 -1.54 21.55
C LYS A 219 -0.41 -2.34 21.41
N ASN A 220 -1.48 -1.72 20.90
CA ASN A 220 -2.72 -2.44 20.66
C ASN A 220 -2.59 -3.27 19.36
N PRO A 221 -2.54 -4.62 19.45
CA PRO A 221 -2.36 -5.48 18.28
C PRO A 221 -3.54 -5.43 17.30
N THR A 222 -4.74 -4.98 17.73
CA THR A 222 -5.91 -4.86 16.85
C THR A 222 -6.01 -3.49 16.19
N PHE A 223 -5.23 -2.50 16.62
CA PHE A 223 -5.36 -1.12 16.14
C PHE A 223 -5.23 -0.99 14.63
N GLU A 224 -4.19 -1.60 14.05
CA GLU A 224 -3.98 -1.60 12.61
C GLU A 224 -5.15 -2.29 11.88
N LYS A 225 -5.66 -3.38 12.45
CA LYS A 225 -6.80 -4.12 11.90
C LYS A 225 -8.07 -3.28 11.91
N GLU A 226 -8.39 -2.63 13.04
CA GLU A 226 -9.53 -1.72 13.18
C GLU A 226 -9.44 -0.56 12.18
N LEU A 227 -8.26 0.02 12.03
CA LEU A 227 -8.00 1.09 11.07
C LEU A 227 -8.21 0.62 9.63
N ASN A 228 -7.72 -0.57 9.30
CA ASN A 228 -7.90 -1.19 7.99
C ASN A 228 -9.38 -1.49 7.69
N GLN A 229 -10.19 -1.80 8.70
CA GLN A 229 -11.59 -2.24 8.57
C GLN A 229 -12.62 -1.17 8.95
N SER A 230 -12.21 0.10 9.04
CA SER A 230 -13.10 1.17 9.50
C SER A 230 -14.22 1.50 8.49
N ALA A 231 -13.95 1.39 7.19
CA ALA A 231 -14.92 1.60 6.11
C ALA A 231 -15.33 0.30 5.42
N VAL A 232 -14.37 -0.59 5.13
CA VAL A 232 -14.62 -1.84 4.40
C VAL A 232 -14.60 -3.00 5.38
N LYS A 233 -15.78 -3.56 5.65
CA LYS A 233 -15.99 -4.65 6.63
C LYS A 233 -16.51 -5.92 5.96
N SER A 234 -17.15 -5.76 4.82
CA SER A 234 -17.81 -6.82 4.07
C SER A 234 -17.42 -6.78 2.59
N LEU A 235 -17.79 -7.84 1.87
CA LEU A 235 -17.66 -7.89 0.41
C LEU A 235 -18.52 -6.79 -0.25
N ALA A 236 -19.69 -6.46 0.32
CA ALA A 236 -20.55 -5.40 -0.18
C ALA A 236 -19.88 -4.02 -0.12
N ASP A 237 -19.17 -3.70 0.98
CA ASP A 237 -18.44 -2.43 1.12
C ASP A 237 -17.30 -2.31 0.11
N LEU A 238 -16.68 -3.44 -0.25
CA LEU A 238 -15.61 -3.49 -1.25
C LEU A 238 -16.13 -3.13 -2.65
N PHE A 239 -17.39 -3.47 -2.97
CA PHE A 239 -17.99 -3.13 -4.27
C PHE A 239 -18.28 -1.66 -4.44
N ASP A 240 -18.63 -0.98 -3.36
CA ASP A 240 -18.81 0.47 -3.40
C ASP A 240 -17.50 1.17 -3.80
N ILE A 241 -16.34 0.53 -3.60
CA ILE A 241 -15.04 1.01 -4.08
C ILE A 241 -14.77 0.58 -5.51
N PHE A 242 -15.08 -0.67 -5.88
CA PHE A 242 -14.76 -1.20 -7.22
C PHE A 242 -15.60 -0.62 -8.33
N THR A 243 -16.76 -0.07 -8.02
CA THR A 243 -17.60 0.63 -8.98
C THR A 243 -17.10 2.06 -9.25
N LEU A 244 -16.08 2.53 -8.52
CA LEU A 244 -15.52 3.87 -8.71
C LEU A 244 -14.63 3.92 -9.97
N PRO A 245 -14.81 4.93 -10.84
CA PRO A 245 -13.91 5.15 -11.96
C PRO A 245 -12.46 5.34 -11.51
N GLY A 246 -11.53 4.59 -12.11
CA GLY A 246 -10.10 4.69 -11.81
C GLY A 246 -9.66 3.98 -10.53
N VAL A 247 -10.48 3.07 -9.98
CA VAL A 247 -10.09 2.21 -8.86
C VAL A 247 -8.74 1.53 -9.12
N GLN A 248 -7.91 1.40 -8.08
CA GLN A 248 -6.61 0.73 -8.14
C GLN A 248 -6.60 -0.46 -7.17
N PRO A 249 -7.13 -1.62 -7.60
CA PRO A 249 -7.25 -2.81 -6.78
C PRO A 249 -5.95 -3.19 -6.06
N SER A 250 -5.95 -3.18 -4.73
CA SER A 250 -4.77 -3.56 -3.93
C SER A 250 -4.75 -5.05 -3.56
N GLU A 251 -3.62 -5.55 -3.05
CA GLU A 251 -3.50 -6.92 -2.53
C GLU A 251 -4.49 -7.25 -1.39
N ARG A 252 -5.20 -6.27 -0.81
CA ARG A 252 -6.16 -6.57 0.27
C ARG A 252 -7.47 -7.18 -0.21
N ILE A 253 -7.74 -7.05 -1.49
CA ILE A 253 -8.92 -7.63 -2.14
C ILE A 253 -8.92 -9.15 -2.00
N ILE A 254 -7.73 -9.74 -1.95
CA ILE A 254 -7.50 -11.16 -1.66
C ILE A 254 -8.29 -11.65 -0.45
N LYS A 255 -8.33 -10.86 0.63
CA LYS A 255 -9.01 -11.24 1.87
C LYS A 255 -10.49 -11.51 1.67
N TYR A 256 -11.08 -10.94 0.63
CA TYR A 256 -12.50 -11.10 0.31
C TYR A 256 -12.72 -12.10 -0.82
N VAL A 257 -11.74 -12.29 -1.72
CA VAL A 257 -11.85 -13.19 -2.87
C VAL A 257 -11.45 -14.63 -2.53
N LEU A 258 -10.35 -14.85 -1.81
CA LEU A 258 -9.90 -16.22 -1.48
C LEU A 258 -10.91 -17.01 -0.63
N PRO A 259 -11.63 -16.43 0.36
CA PRO A 259 -12.60 -17.18 1.13
C PRO A 259 -13.86 -17.57 0.33
N ILE A 260 -14.02 -17.08 -0.89
CA ILE A 260 -15.10 -17.48 -1.81
C ILE A 260 -14.74 -18.80 -2.50
N THR A 261 -13.48 -19.23 -2.46
CA THR A 261 -12.98 -20.43 -3.15
C THR A 261 -12.43 -21.48 -2.19
N ASP A 262 -12.60 -22.76 -2.52
CA ASP A 262 -11.98 -23.88 -1.81
C ASP A 262 -10.49 -24.06 -2.17
N GLU A 263 -9.83 -25.09 -1.60
CA GLU A 263 -8.42 -25.40 -1.87
C GLU A 263 -8.14 -25.74 -3.34
N SER A 264 -9.16 -26.23 -4.06
CA SER A 264 -9.14 -26.56 -5.49
C SER A 264 -9.52 -25.36 -6.37
N GLY A 265 -9.84 -24.20 -5.78
CA GLY A 265 -10.23 -22.98 -6.49
C GLY A 265 -11.68 -22.98 -6.98
N HIS A 266 -12.52 -23.93 -6.57
CA HIS A 266 -13.95 -23.88 -6.85
C HIS A 266 -14.65 -22.92 -5.91
N ILE A 267 -15.70 -22.24 -6.38
CA ILE A 267 -16.53 -21.40 -5.50
C ILE A 267 -17.14 -22.29 -4.42
N VAL A 268 -16.98 -21.89 -3.15
CA VAL A 268 -17.63 -22.56 -2.03
C VAL A 268 -19.15 -22.35 -2.17
N PRO A 269 -19.98 -23.40 -2.18
CA PRO A 269 -21.41 -23.29 -2.45
C PRO A 269 -22.15 -22.27 -1.56
N GLU A 270 -21.73 -22.14 -0.29
CA GLU A 270 -22.34 -21.16 0.63
C GLU A 270 -22.03 -19.69 0.28
N LYS A 271 -21.08 -19.45 -0.63
CA LYS A 271 -20.63 -18.13 -1.08
C LYS A 271 -21.11 -17.78 -2.49
N GLU A 272 -21.71 -18.73 -3.21
CA GLU A 272 -22.17 -18.53 -4.58
C GLU A 272 -23.20 -17.40 -4.70
N GLY A 273 -24.13 -17.28 -3.74
CA GLY A 273 -25.10 -16.18 -3.71
C GLY A 273 -24.45 -14.80 -3.52
N GLN A 274 -23.34 -14.70 -2.77
CA GLN A 274 -22.60 -13.46 -2.58
C GLN A 274 -21.84 -13.06 -3.85
N LEU A 275 -21.34 -14.06 -4.60
CA LEU A 275 -20.70 -13.84 -5.89
C LEU A 275 -21.71 -13.53 -7.00
N ALA A 276 -22.90 -14.12 -6.97
CA ALA A 276 -23.96 -13.82 -7.92
C ALA A 276 -24.47 -12.38 -7.77
N ASP A 277 -24.70 -11.94 -6.51
CA ASP A 277 -25.03 -10.55 -6.19
C ASP A 277 -23.92 -9.58 -6.64
N LEU A 278 -22.65 -9.96 -6.41
CA LEU A 278 -21.48 -9.23 -6.94
C LEU A 278 -21.56 -9.05 -8.45
N CYS A 279 -21.71 -10.16 -9.17
CA CYS A 279 -21.68 -10.14 -10.63
C CYS A 279 -22.91 -9.39 -11.20
N GLU A 280 -24.07 -9.45 -10.53
CA GLU A 280 -25.25 -8.67 -10.88
C GLU A 280 -25.05 -7.17 -10.64
N ARG A 281 -24.47 -6.77 -9.50
CA ARG A 281 -24.16 -5.37 -9.19
C ARG A 281 -23.16 -4.76 -10.17
N LEU A 282 -22.12 -5.50 -10.57
CA LEU A 282 -21.16 -5.03 -11.59
C LEU A 282 -21.81 -4.81 -12.96
N CYS A 283 -22.72 -5.70 -13.36
CA CYS A 283 -23.40 -5.60 -14.65
C CYS A 283 -24.64 -4.70 -14.63
N SER A 284 -25.17 -4.35 -13.46
CA SER A 284 -26.34 -3.45 -13.33
C SER A 284 -26.06 -2.00 -13.75
N GLY A 285 -24.79 -1.62 -13.90
CA GLY A 285 -24.38 -0.36 -14.53
C GLY A 285 -24.52 -0.32 -16.06
N GLU A 286 -24.81 -1.45 -16.72
CA GLU A 286 -24.75 -1.57 -18.20
C GLU A 286 -26.11 -1.54 -18.94
N GLY A 287 -27.21 -1.26 -18.23
CA GLY A 287 -28.57 -1.22 -18.79
C GLY A 287 -29.48 -2.33 -18.28
N SER A 288 -30.51 -2.68 -19.05
CA SER A 288 -31.66 -3.52 -18.65
C SER A 288 -31.31 -4.79 -17.85
N GLU A 289 -32.17 -5.15 -16.90
CA GLU A 289 -32.07 -6.29 -15.96
C GLU A 289 -31.61 -7.63 -16.58
N GLU A 290 -31.99 -7.90 -17.84
CA GLU A 290 -31.61 -9.10 -18.58
C GLU A 290 -30.13 -9.13 -19.00
N LYS A 291 -29.52 -7.97 -19.29
CA LYS A 291 -28.08 -7.85 -19.54
C LYS A 291 -27.28 -8.04 -18.26
N ALA A 292 -27.78 -7.52 -17.14
CA ALA A 292 -27.15 -7.68 -15.84
C ALA A 292 -27.09 -9.17 -15.43
N LYS A 293 -28.18 -9.92 -15.63
CA LYS A 293 -28.24 -11.37 -15.34
C LYS A 293 -27.35 -12.20 -16.26
N ASN A 294 -27.32 -11.90 -17.56
CA ASN A 294 -26.46 -12.63 -18.51
C ASN A 294 -24.96 -12.32 -18.33
N GLY A 295 -24.62 -11.06 -18.04
CA GLY A 295 -23.28 -10.65 -17.63
C GLY A 295 -22.88 -11.36 -16.34
N SER A 296 -23.77 -11.39 -15.36
CA SER A 296 -23.54 -12.04 -14.07
C SER A 296 -23.20 -13.53 -14.19
N ALA A 297 -24.00 -14.28 -14.95
CA ALA A 297 -23.75 -15.71 -15.21
C ALA A 297 -22.43 -15.96 -15.95
N THR A 298 -22.04 -15.05 -16.86
CA THR A 298 -20.77 -15.13 -17.59
C THR A 298 -19.58 -14.88 -16.67
N LEU A 299 -19.69 -13.90 -15.77
CA LEU A 299 -18.69 -13.61 -14.74
C LEU A 299 -18.52 -14.76 -13.77
N LEU A 300 -19.63 -15.34 -13.28
CA LEU A 300 -19.60 -16.51 -12.39
C LEU A 300 -18.90 -17.71 -13.03
N LYS A 301 -19.17 -17.93 -14.33
CA LYS A 301 -18.51 -18.98 -15.12
C LYS A 301 -17.02 -18.70 -15.27
N LEU A 302 -16.62 -17.47 -15.56
CA LEU A 302 -15.21 -17.06 -15.64
C LEU A 302 -14.48 -17.22 -14.30
N PHE A 303 -15.13 -16.90 -13.17
CA PHE A 303 -14.63 -17.18 -11.82
C PHE A 303 -14.35 -18.67 -11.65
N ASN A 304 -15.32 -19.53 -11.95
CA ASN A 304 -15.14 -20.97 -11.84
C ASN A 304 -14.01 -21.50 -12.74
N THR A 305 -13.97 -21.15 -14.03
CA THR A 305 -12.93 -21.66 -14.95
C THR A 305 -11.53 -21.11 -14.71
N SER A 306 -11.38 -19.88 -14.22
CA SER A 306 -10.07 -19.27 -14.00
C SER A 306 -9.40 -19.76 -12.72
N LEU A 307 -10.20 -20.25 -11.77
CA LEU A 307 -9.74 -20.67 -10.45
C LEU A 307 -9.68 -22.20 -10.32
N SER A 308 -10.46 -22.96 -11.10
CA SER A 308 -10.37 -24.42 -11.17
C SER A 308 -9.20 -24.87 -12.06
N SER A 309 -8.02 -25.09 -11.47
CA SER A 309 -7.03 -25.98 -12.08
C SER A 309 -6.35 -26.80 -10.99
N ASP A 310 -6.26 -28.11 -11.23
CA ASP A 310 -5.50 -29.00 -10.37
C ASP A 310 -4.04 -28.55 -10.32
N GLY A 311 -3.54 -28.27 -9.11
CA GLY A 311 -2.12 -27.99 -8.85
C GLY A 311 -1.73 -26.51 -8.70
N PHE A 312 -2.66 -25.57 -8.66
CA PHE A 312 -2.30 -24.17 -8.39
C PHE A 312 -1.96 -23.90 -6.92
N GLY A 313 -0.76 -23.35 -6.69
CA GLY A 313 -0.40 -22.80 -5.37
C GLY A 313 -1.27 -21.58 -5.02
N THR A 314 -1.25 -21.16 -3.75
CA THR A 314 -2.00 -19.97 -3.26
C THR A 314 -1.72 -18.71 -4.11
N MET A 315 -0.51 -18.57 -4.63
CA MET A 315 -0.08 -17.45 -5.47
C MET A 315 -0.71 -17.45 -6.86
N ASP A 316 -0.92 -18.62 -7.44
CA ASP A 316 -1.46 -18.71 -8.80
C ASP A 316 -2.97 -18.51 -8.80
N ARG A 317 -3.66 -19.07 -7.79
CA ARG A 317 -5.08 -18.75 -7.51
C ARG A 317 -5.26 -17.25 -7.25
N PHE A 318 -4.30 -16.64 -6.57
CA PHE A 318 -4.28 -15.20 -6.36
C PHE A 318 -4.14 -14.40 -7.67
N LYS A 319 -3.17 -14.73 -8.52
CA LYS A 319 -2.99 -14.06 -9.82
C LYS A 319 -4.22 -14.22 -10.72
N ALA A 320 -4.80 -15.42 -10.73
CA ALA A 320 -6.02 -15.70 -11.49
C ALA A 320 -7.21 -14.89 -10.98
N GLY A 321 -7.45 -14.86 -9.66
CA GLY A 321 -8.53 -14.08 -9.05
C GLY A 321 -8.37 -12.57 -9.27
N TYR A 322 -7.15 -12.05 -9.12
CA TYR A 322 -6.85 -10.64 -9.40
C TYR A 322 -7.01 -10.30 -10.88
N GLY A 323 -6.42 -11.08 -11.78
CA GLY A 323 -6.52 -10.89 -13.22
C GLY A 323 -7.95 -11.00 -13.74
N LEU A 324 -8.78 -11.84 -13.11
CA LEU A 324 -10.20 -11.88 -13.39
C LEU A 324 -10.89 -10.59 -12.97
N ILE A 325 -10.72 -10.13 -11.73
CA ILE A 325 -11.30 -8.84 -11.29
C ILE A 325 -10.84 -7.71 -12.20
N GLU A 326 -9.55 -7.64 -12.52
CA GLU A 326 -8.99 -6.63 -13.42
C GLU A 326 -9.63 -6.70 -14.81
N SER A 327 -9.79 -7.88 -15.39
CA SER A 327 -10.44 -8.11 -16.68
C SER A 327 -11.89 -7.64 -16.68
N ILE A 328 -12.62 -7.88 -15.59
CA ILE A 328 -14.00 -7.43 -15.41
C ILE A 328 -14.07 -5.91 -15.33
N LEU A 329 -13.19 -5.30 -14.54
CA LEU A 329 -13.13 -3.84 -14.41
C LEU A 329 -12.75 -3.17 -15.74
N LYS A 330 -11.86 -3.79 -16.53
CA LYS A 330 -11.49 -3.32 -17.88
C LYS A 330 -12.64 -3.46 -18.88
N SER A 331 -13.35 -4.59 -18.90
CA SER A 331 -14.45 -4.82 -19.84
C SER A 331 -15.60 -3.84 -19.64
N HIS A 332 -15.82 -3.40 -18.40
CA HIS A 332 -16.82 -2.40 -18.03
C HIS A 332 -16.27 -0.96 -18.05
N LYS A 333 -15.06 -0.74 -18.56
CA LYS A 333 -14.37 0.59 -18.66
C LYS A 333 -14.25 1.33 -17.32
N ILE A 334 -14.20 0.60 -16.21
CA ILE A 334 -14.02 1.16 -14.87
C ILE A 334 -12.53 1.53 -14.66
N ILE A 335 -11.62 0.71 -15.18
CA ILE A 335 -10.18 0.96 -15.21
C ILE A 335 -9.68 0.91 -16.67
N MET A 336 -8.62 1.66 -16.97
CA MET A 336 -8.02 1.73 -18.31
C MET A 336 -7.05 0.59 -18.60
#